data_AF-A0A1E7LVF3-F1
#
_entry.id   AF-A0A1E7LVF3-F1
#
_cell.length_a   1.000
_cell.length_b   1.000
_cell.length_c   1.000
_cell.angle_alpha   90.00
_cell.angle_beta   90.00
_cell.angle_gamma   90.00
#
_symmetry.space_group_name_H-M   'P 1'
#
loop_
_entity.id
_entity.type
_entity.pdbx_description
1 polymer ?
#
loop_
_entity_poly.entity_id
_entity_poly.type
_entity_poly.pdbx_seq_one_letter_code
_entity_poly.pdbx_strand_id
1 'polypeptide(L)'
;AVDLEGLRARLAARERPDEALHHAERAVRASLLTDSPLVQATAELDRARTLATLGLTAAAGAAARSAADHFAGKGHLPGARRATAFRTALHLPRTRTTTDMGTADTATADLAATITAREGS
;
A
#
# COMPACT_ATOMS: atom_id res chain seq x y z
N ALA A 1 18.25 -16.14 -1.39
CA ALA A 1 18.64 -14.71 -1.52
C ALA A 1 17.43 -13.83 -1.86
N VAL A 2 16.65 -14.16 -2.90
CA VAL A 2 15.48 -13.38 -3.36
C VAL A 2 14.46 -13.11 -2.25
N ASP A 3 13.95 -14.16 -1.58
CA ASP A 3 12.88 -13.99 -0.57
C ASP A 3 13.32 -13.15 0.64
N LEU A 4 14.58 -13.32 1.07
CA LEU A 4 15.16 -12.55 2.17
C LEU A 4 15.24 -11.05 1.84
N GLU A 5 15.73 -10.73 0.63
CA GLU A 5 15.81 -9.33 0.18
C GLU A 5 14.42 -8.73 -0.04
N GLY A 6 13.46 -9.50 -0.56
CA GLY A 6 12.06 -9.07 -0.69
C GLY A 6 11.37 -8.80 0.67
N LEU A 7 11.68 -9.60 1.70
CA LEU A 7 11.20 -9.34 3.06
C LEU A 7 11.85 -8.09 3.66
N ARG A 8 13.18 -7.94 3.55
CA ARG A 8 13.92 -6.77 4.04
C ARG A 8 13.40 -5.47 3.42
N ALA A 9 13.13 -5.47 2.12
CA ALA A 9 12.57 -4.33 1.41
C ALA A 9 11.24 -3.87 2.02
N ARG A 10 10.32 -4.81 2.28
CA ARG A 10 9.00 -4.50 2.83
C ARG A 10 9.05 -3.99 4.27
N LEU A 11 9.98 -4.49 5.08
CA LEU A 11 10.18 -4.02 6.46
C LEU A 11 10.80 -2.61 6.48
N ALA A 12 11.74 -2.32 5.59
CA ALA A 12 12.39 -1.01 5.53
C ALA A 12 11.52 0.11 4.93
N ALA A 13 10.49 -0.22 4.14
CA ALA A 13 9.79 0.73 3.27
C ALA A 13 9.15 1.96 3.97
N ARG A 14 8.89 1.89 5.28
CA ARG A 14 8.31 3.01 6.05
C ARG A 14 9.33 3.87 6.80
N GLU A 15 10.47 3.28 7.14
CA GLU A 15 11.45 3.88 8.06
C GLU A 15 12.75 4.24 7.34
N ARG A 16 13.10 3.48 6.30
CA ARG A 16 14.36 3.57 5.55
C ARG A 16 14.07 3.36 4.05
N PRO A 17 13.49 4.37 3.38
CA PRO A 17 12.97 4.22 2.02
C PRO A 17 14.04 3.87 0.98
N ASP A 18 15.25 4.41 1.11
CA ASP A 18 16.36 4.13 0.19
C ASP A 18 16.88 2.69 0.34
N GLU A 19 17.00 2.22 1.59
CA GLU A 19 17.38 0.82 1.86
C GLU A 19 16.30 -0.15 1.36
N ALA A 20 15.03 0.22 1.49
CA ALA A 20 13.92 -0.58 0.99
C ALA A 20 14.01 -0.78 -0.53
N LEU A 21 14.29 0.29 -1.27
CA LEU A 21 14.47 0.23 -2.72
C LEU A 21 15.70 -0.61 -3.08
N HIS A 22 16.82 -0.41 -2.38
CA HIS A 22 18.04 -1.17 -2.59
C HIS A 22 17.81 -2.68 -2.43
N HIS A 23 17.14 -3.09 -1.35
CA HIS A 23 16.78 -4.49 -1.12
C HIS A 23 15.86 -5.04 -2.21
N ALA A 24 14.86 -4.27 -2.66
CA ALA A 24 13.98 -4.69 -3.75
C ALA A 24 14.73 -4.90 -5.07
N GLU A 25 15.66 -4.02 -5.42
CA GLU A 25 16.49 -4.16 -6.62
C GLU A 25 17.49 -5.31 -6.51
N ARG A 26 18.02 -5.58 -5.31
CA ARG A 26 18.83 -6.77 -5.06
C ARG A 26 18.03 -8.06 -5.23
N ALA A 27 16.78 -8.10 -4.77
CA ALA A 27 15.89 -9.24 -4.96
C ALA A 27 15.64 -9.53 -6.45
N VAL A 28 15.38 -8.48 -7.25
CA VAL A 28 15.23 -8.61 -8.71
C VAL A 28 16.53 -9.07 -9.36
N ARG A 29 17.68 -8.47 -9.05
CA ARG A 29 18.96 -8.93 -9.62
C ARG A 29 19.27 -10.39 -9.26
N ALA A 30 18.98 -10.80 -8.03
CA ALA A 30 19.18 -12.18 -7.60
C ALA A 30 18.23 -13.16 -8.29
N SER A 31 17.01 -12.75 -8.65
CA SER A 31 16.06 -13.62 -9.35
C SER A 31 16.46 -13.88 -10.80
N LEU A 32 17.16 -12.93 -11.43
CA LEU A 32 17.73 -13.10 -12.78
C LEU A 32 18.85 -14.15 -12.83
N LEU A 33 19.48 -14.45 -11.69
CA LEU A 33 20.43 -15.57 -11.58
C LEU A 33 19.73 -16.94 -11.48
N THR A 34 18.40 -16.95 -11.50
CA THR A 34 17.59 -18.18 -11.51
C THR A 34 16.90 -18.32 -12.86
N ASP A 35 16.87 -19.54 -13.40
CA ASP A 35 16.12 -19.88 -14.62
C ASP A 35 14.60 -20.05 -14.36
N SER A 36 14.09 -19.51 -13.27
CA SER A 36 12.70 -19.69 -12.85
C SER A 36 11.89 -18.39 -13.04
N PRO A 37 10.97 -18.35 -14.01
CA PRO A 37 10.07 -17.22 -14.19
C PRO A 37 9.20 -16.93 -12.96
N LEU A 38 8.93 -17.93 -12.10
CA LEU A 38 8.16 -17.71 -10.87
C LEU A 38 8.94 -16.92 -9.82
N VAL A 39 10.25 -17.15 -9.73
CA VAL A 39 11.12 -16.41 -8.82
C VAL A 39 11.26 -14.97 -9.30
N GLN A 40 11.42 -14.78 -10.61
CA GLN A 40 11.44 -13.45 -11.23
C GLN A 40 10.11 -12.69 -11.03
N ALA A 41 8.96 -13.37 -11.25
CA ALA A 41 7.64 -12.80 -11.03
C ALA A 41 7.41 -12.36 -9.56
N THR A 42 7.87 -13.18 -8.61
CA THR A 42 7.73 -12.88 -7.18
C THR A 42 8.58 -11.68 -6.78
N ALA A 43 9.83 -11.60 -7.25
CA ALA A 43 10.72 -10.48 -7.00
C ALA A 43 10.16 -9.15 -7.55
N GLU A 44 9.63 -9.15 -8.77
CA GLU A 44 9.02 -7.96 -9.37
C GLU A 44 7.74 -7.53 -8.64
N LEU A 45 6.92 -8.47 -8.16
CA LEU A 45 5.74 -8.14 -7.37
C LEU A 45 6.11 -7.54 -6.00
N ASP A 46 7.17 -8.02 -5.36
CA ASP A 46 7.67 -7.43 -4.12
C ASP A 46 8.25 -6.03 -4.35
N ARG A 47 8.99 -5.83 -5.44
CA ARG A 47 9.43 -4.49 -5.87
C ARG A 47 8.25 -3.55 -6.11
N ALA A 48 7.19 -4.02 -6.76
CA ALA A 48 5.98 -3.23 -6.97
C ALA A 48 5.34 -2.76 -5.65
N ARG A 49 5.29 -3.62 -4.63
CA ARG A 49 4.78 -3.28 -3.29
C ARG A 49 5.65 -2.27 -2.57
N THR A 50 6.96 -2.41 -2.64
CA THR A 50 7.91 -1.44 -2.08
C THR A 50 7.72 -0.08 -2.73
N LEU A 51 7.74 -0.02 -4.07
CA LEU A 51 7.54 1.23 -4.82
C LEU A 51 6.20 1.89 -4.50
N ALA A 52 5.12 1.12 -4.37
CA ALA A 52 3.82 1.65 -3.98
C ALA A 52 3.81 2.23 -2.56
N THR A 53 4.55 1.61 -1.63
CA THR A 53 4.70 2.12 -0.26
C THR A 53 5.49 3.43 -0.24
N LEU A 54 6.46 3.57 -1.14
CA LEU A 54 7.25 4.79 -1.36
C LEU A 54 6.50 5.88 -2.15
N GLY A 55 5.25 5.64 -2.56
CA GLY A 55 4.46 6.59 -3.36
C GLY A 55 4.85 6.67 -4.84
N LEU A 56 5.75 5.80 -5.32
CA LEU A 56 6.23 5.75 -6.71
C LEU A 56 5.27 4.95 -7.60
N THR A 57 4.03 5.42 -7.71
CA THR A 57 2.90 4.67 -8.30
C THR A 57 3.12 4.24 -9.76
N ALA A 58 3.74 5.08 -10.60
CA ALA A 58 4.02 4.72 -11.99
C ALA A 58 5.03 3.56 -12.10
N ALA A 59 6.11 3.62 -11.31
CA ALA A 59 7.12 2.57 -11.25
C ALA A 59 6.55 1.28 -10.64
N ALA A 60 5.73 1.39 -9.59
CA ALA A 60 5.00 0.27 -9.01
C ALA A 60 4.10 -0.42 -10.03
N GLY A 61 3.39 0.36 -10.85
CA GLY A 61 2.55 -0.15 -11.93
C GLY A 61 3.36 -0.88 -13.02
N ALA A 62 4.56 -0.39 -13.35
CA ALA A 62 5.46 -1.05 -14.31
C ALA A 62 5.99 -2.39 -13.78
N ALA A 63 6.45 -2.42 -12.54
CA ALA A 63 6.91 -3.66 -11.89
C ALA A 63 5.77 -4.70 -11.78
N ALA A 64 4.56 -4.25 -11.43
CA ALA A 64 3.39 -5.13 -11.38
C ALA A 64 3.00 -5.71 -12.75
N ARG A 65 3.21 -4.97 -13.86
CA ARG A 65 3.05 -5.52 -15.22
C ARG A 65 4.06 -6.62 -15.50
N SER A 66 5.34 -6.35 -15.27
CA SER A 66 6.41 -7.35 -15.48
C SER A 66 6.16 -8.63 -14.67
N ALA A 67 5.73 -8.50 -13.42
CA ALA A 67 5.35 -9.66 -12.60
C ALA A 67 4.19 -10.46 -13.24
N ALA A 68 3.17 -9.78 -13.77
CA ALA A 68 2.06 -10.45 -14.45
C ALA A 68 2.51 -11.21 -15.70
N ASP A 69 3.39 -10.60 -16.51
CA ASP A 69 3.93 -11.20 -17.73
C ASP A 69 4.75 -12.47 -17.42
N HIS A 70 5.60 -12.42 -16.39
CA HIS A 70 6.37 -13.60 -15.94
C HIS A 70 5.47 -14.73 -15.42
N PHE A 71 4.44 -14.41 -14.63
CA PHE A 71 3.47 -15.41 -14.18
C PHE A 71 2.69 -16.01 -15.36
N ALA A 72 2.26 -15.19 -16.31
CA ALA A 72 1.53 -15.63 -17.49
C ALA A 72 2.39 -16.53 -18.39
N GLY A 73 3.66 -16.16 -18.62
CA GLY A 73 4.60 -16.96 -19.40
C GLY A 73 4.84 -18.36 -18.84
N LYS A 74 4.71 -18.55 -17.52
CA LYS A 74 4.78 -19.87 -16.87
C LYS A 74 3.43 -20.60 -16.79
N GLY A 75 2.32 -19.96 -17.15
CA GLY A 75 0.97 -20.50 -16.98
C GLY A 75 0.41 -20.36 -15.56
N HIS A 76 1.01 -19.53 -14.71
CA HIS A 76 0.63 -19.36 -13.31
C HIS A 76 -0.47 -18.30 -13.13
N LEU A 77 -1.68 -18.63 -13.58
CA LEU A 77 -2.85 -17.74 -13.58
C LEU A 77 -3.16 -17.06 -12.23
N PRO A 78 -3.07 -17.72 -11.05
CA PRO A 78 -3.31 -17.06 -9.78
C PRO A 78 -2.35 -15.89 -9.51
N GLY A 79 -1.10 -16.02 -9.94
CA GLY A 79 -0.07 -14.99 -9.80
C GLY A 79 -0.35 -13.80 -10.72
N ALA A 80 -0.64 -14.07 -11.99
CA ALA A 80 -0.96 -13.02 -12.97
C ALA A 80 -2.20 -12.21 -12.57
N ARG A 81 -3.24 -12.88 -12.04
CA ARG A 81 -4.44 -12.21 -11.51
C ARG A 81 -4.11 -11.32 -10.31
N ARG A 82 -3.29 -11.81 -9.36
CA ARG A 82 -2.85 -11.02 -8.19
C ARG A 82 -2.07 -9.77 -8.60
N ALA A 83 -1.12 -9.90 -9.53
CA ALA A 83 -0.33 -8.77 -10.01
C ALA A 83 -1.18 -7.74 -10.76
N THR A 84 -2.11 -8.21 -11.59
CA THR A 84 -3.08 -7.35 -12.29
C THR A 84 -3.99 -6.61 -11.31
N ALA A 85 -4.56 -7.31 -10.33
CA ALA A 85 -5.42 -6.71 -9.31
C ALA A 85 -4.67 -5.66 -8.49
N PHE A 86 -3.42 -5.94 -8.10
CA PHE A 86 -2.56 -4.97 -7.43
C PHE A 86 -2.38 -3.70 -8.27
N ARG A 87 -2.06 -3.85 -9.56
CA ARG A 87 -1.91 -2.72 -10.49
C ARG A 87 -3.20 -1.91 -10.62
N THR A 88 -4.36 -2.57 -10.72
CA THR A 88 -5.66 -1.89 -10.75
C THR A 88 -5.88 -1.09 -9.47
N ALA A 89 -5.60 -1.69 -8.30
CA ALA A 89 -5.75 -1.03 -7.00
C ALA A 89 -4.87 0.22 -6.82
N LEU A 90 -3.71 0.31 -7.50
CA LEU A 90 -2.88 1.52 -7.50
C LEU A 90 -3.58 2.75 -8.10
N HIS A 91 -4.56 2.54 -8.98
CA HIS A 91 -5.25 3.60 -9.71
C HIS A 91 -6.66 3.88 -9.14
N LEU A 92 -7.13 3.07 -8.19
CA LEU A 92 -8.37 3.37 -7.50
C LEU A 92 -8.15 4.56 -6.54
N PRO A 93 -9.00 5.59 -6.60
CA PRO A 93 -8.99 6.63 -5.57
C PRO A 93 -9.26 5.93 -4.23
N ARG A 94 -8.34 6.10 -3.27
CA ARG A 94 -8.59 5.67 -1.90
C ARG A 94 -9.75 6.52 -1.38
N THR A 95 -10.94 5.94 -1.34
CA THR A 95 -12.05 6.52 -0.58
C THR A 95 -11.60 6.55 0.87
N ARG A 96 -11.13 7.72 1.30
CA ARG A 96 -10.79 7.98 2.68
C ARG A 96 -12.13 7.93 3.43
N THR A 97 -12.42 6.81 4.09
CA THR A 97 -13.51 6.73 5.07
C THR A 97 -13.11 7.62 6.24
N THR A 98 -13.43 8.91 6.10
CA THR A 98 -13.43 9.87 7.20
C THR A 98 -14.57 9.47 8.13
N THR A 99 -14.28 8.62 9.10
CA THR A 99 -15.16 8.36 10.26
C THR A 99 -14.48 8.79 11.56
N ASP A 100 -13.38 9.54 11.48
CA ASP A 100 -12.83 10.23 12.64
C ASP A 100 -12.86 11.74 12.39
N MET A 101 -13.15 12.51 13.44
CA MET A 101 -13.78 13.86 13.53
C MET A 101 -15.31 13.75 13.73
N GLY A 102 -15.91 13.78 14.93
CA GLY A 102 -15.48 14.31 16.22
C GLY A 102 -16.37 15.49 16.62
N THR A 103 -17.26 15.30 17.61
CA THR A 103 -17.74 16.35 18.54
C THR A 103 -18.32 15.67 19.79
N ALA A 104 -17.43 15.16 20.65
CA ALA A 104 -17.69 15.23 22.08
C ALA A 104 -17.04 16.53 22.56
N ASP A 105 -17.78 17.28 23.38
CA ASP A 105 -17.41 18.51 24.08
C ASP A 105 -17.65 19.85 23.35
N THR A 106 -18.84 20.43 23.55
CA THR A 106 -19.07 21.73 24.23
C THR A 106 -20.51 22.22 24.00
N ALA A 107 -21.42 21.92 24.94
CA ALA A 107 -22.66 22.69 25.17
C ALA A 107 -23.37 22.19 26.44
N THR A 108 -22.82 22.51 27.62
CA THR A 108 -23.50 22.30 28.92
C THR A 108 -23.60 23.60 29.73
N ALA A 109 -23.55 24.77 29.09
CA ALA A 109 -23.68 26.02 29.84
C ALA A 109 -24.33 27.13 29.01
N ASP A 110 -25.60 26.97 28.62
CA ASP A 110 -26.49 28.14 28.44
C ASP A 110 -27.98 27.75 28.44
N LEU A 111 -28.48 27.17 29.53
CA LEU A 111 -29.93 26.99 29.73
C LEU A 111 -30.34 27.16 31.19
N ALA A 112 -29.74 28.12 31.88
CA ALA A 112 -30.06 28.45 33.28
C ALA A 112 -30.28 29.96 33.53
N ALA A 113 -30.48 30.78 32.49
CA ALA A 113 -30.64 32.24 32.65
C ALA A 113 -31.95 32.83 32.10
N THR A 114 -33.00 32.04 31.82
CA THR A 114 -34.27 32.59 31.29
C THR A 114 -35.54 32.12 32.03
N ILE A 115 -35.45 31.30 33.09
CA ILE A 115 -36.64 30.81 33.83
C ILE A 115 -36.74 31.48 35.23
N THR A 116 -36.40 32.76 35.35
CA THR A 116 -36.68 33.53 36.59
C THR A 116 -37.16 34.95 36.28
N ALA A 117 -38.06 35.09 35.31
CA ALA A 117 -38.78 36.34 35.04
C ALA A 117 -40.23 36.08 34.62
N ARG A 118 -40.93 35.20 35.33
CA ARG A 118 -42.39 35.07 35.18
C ARG A 118 -43.09 34.60 36.46
N GLU A 119 -42.83 35.25 37.58
CA GLU A 119 -43.79 35.34 38.68
C GLU A 119 -43.70 36.75 39.28
N GLY A 120 -44.76 37.55 39.13
CA GLY A 120 -44.84 38.89 39.67
C GLY A 120 -45.45 39.91 38.72
N SER A 121 -46.75 39.78 38.43
CA SER A 121 -47.69 40.92 38.50
C SER A 121 -49.13 40.44 38.44
#